data_AF-A0A6P1VTK3-F1
#
_entry.id   AF-A0A6P1VTK3-F1
#
_cell.length_a   1.000
_cell.length_b   1.000
_cell.length_c   1.000
_cell.angle_alpha   90.00
_cell.angle_beta   90.00
_cell.angle_gamma   90.00
#
_symmetry.space_group_name_H-M   'P 1'
#
loop_
_entity.id
_entity.type
_entity.pdbx_description
1 polymer ?
#
loop_
_entity_poly.entity_id
_entity_poly.type
_entity_poly.pdbx_seq_one_letter_code
_entity_poly.pdbx_strand_id
1 'polypeptide(L)' 'MATELVKQYQLKPQRLQLIERYPEATRPQAYGESYYLVTITWVGKQASKAIRHRLLLFEIKEILMAIKS' A
#
# COMPACT_ATOMS: atom_id res chain seq x y z
N MET A 1 -10.08 -1.22 7.65
CA MET A 1 -9.69 -1.80 6.34
C MET A 1 -8.58 -2.85 6.43
N ALA A 2 -7.39 -2.56 6.98
CA ALA A 2 -6.28 -3.52 6.96
C ALA A 2 -6.51 -4.80 7.78
N THR A 3 -7.11 -4.65 8.98
CA THR A 3 -7.48 -5.79 9.82
C THR A 3 -8.52 -6.70 9.15
N GLU A 4 -9.45 -6.11 8.41
CA GLU A 4 -10.48 -6.82 7.65
C GLU A 4 -9.87 -7.60 6.49
N LEU A 5 -8.93 -6.99 5.74
CA LEU A 5 -8.19 -7.68 4.68
C LEU A 5 -7.41 -8.88 5.24
N VAL A 6 -6.68 -8.70 6.34
CA VAL A 6 -5.92 -9.78 6.97
C VAL A 6 -6.82 -10.94 7.40
N LYS A 7 -7.99 -10.64 7.98
CA LYS A 7 -8.97 -11.66 8.37
C LYS A 7 -9.58 -12.37 7.16
N GLN A 8 -10.02 -11.61 6.16
CA GLN A 8 -10.69 -12.13 4.97
C GLN A 8 -9.79 -13.08 4.17
N TYR A 9 -8.52 -12.71 4.03
CA TYR A 9 -7.53 -13.51 3.29
C TYR A 9 -6.73 -14.46 4.19
N GLN A 10 -7.11 -14.60 5.47
CA GLN A 10 -6.43 -15.43 6.48
C GLN A 10 -4.91 -15.22 6.53
N LEU A 11 -4.47 -13.99 6.30
CA LEU A 11 -3.05 -13.64 6.30
C LEU A 11 -2.52 -13.74 7.75
N LYS A 12 -1.27 -14.15 7.93
CA LYS A 12 -0.56 -14.10 9.22
C LYS A 12 0.55 -13.05 9.19
N PRO A 13 0.25 -11.74 9.12
CA PRO A 13 1.29 -10.77 8.81
C PRO A 13 1.99 -10.29 10.07
N GLN A 14 3.32 -10.39 10.07
CA GLN A 14 4.15 -9.44 10.82
C GLN A 14 4.11 -8.06 10.14
N ARG A 15 3.89 -8.02 8.82
CA ARG A 15 3.83 -6.83 7.97
C ARG A 15 2.90 -7.04 6.78
N LEU A 16 2.06 -6.05 6.48
CA LEU A 16 1.25 -5.95 5.26
C LEU A 16 1.73 -4.73 4.45
N GLN A 17 1.93 -4.92 3.15
CA GLN A 17 2.30 -3.86 2.22
C GLN A 17 1.23 -3.77 1.12
N LEU A 18 0.76 -2.56 0.85
CA LEU A 18 -0.27 -2.27 -0.14
C LEU A 18 0.21 -1.12 -1.04
N ILE A 19 -0.23 -1.10 -2.29
CA ILE A 19 -0.06 0.05 -3.17
C ILE A 19 -1.40 0.77 -3.31
N GLU A 20 -1.47 2.00 -2.81
CA GLU A 20 -2.60 2.90 -3.06
C GLU A 20 -2.33 3.70 -4.34
N ARG A 21 -3.21 3.58 -5.33
CA ARG A 21 -3.20 4.37 -6.57
C ARG A 21 -4.25 5.45 -6.47
N TYR A 22 -3.84 6.69 -6.73
CA TYR A 22 -4.75 7.83 -6.84
C TYR A 22 -4.75 8.35 -8.27
N PRO A 23 -5.79 8.03 -9.06
CA PRO A 23 -5.90 8.53 -10.42
C PRO A 23 -6.16 10.04 -10.40
N GLU A 24 -5.70 10.71 -11.44
CA GLU A 24 -5.82 12.17 -11.60
C GLU A 24 -7.27 12.64 -11.52
N ALA A 25 -8.20 11.85 -12.07
CA ALA A 25 -9.63 12.18 -12.12
C ALA A 25 -10.33 12.28 -10.74
N THR A 26 -9.74 11.75 -9.66
CA THR A 26 -10.43 11.62 -8.36
C THR A 26 -9.77 12.44 -7.24
N ARG A 27 -9.03 13.51 -7.56
CA ARG A 27 -8.23 14.25 -6.57
C ARG A 27 -8.64 15.70 -6.30
N PRO A 28 -8.54 16.16 -5.04
CA PRO A 28 -8.67 17.57 -4.66
C PRO A 28 -7.36 18.39 -4.72
N GLN A 29 -6.23 17.86 -5.23
CA GLN A 29 -4.91 18.53 -5.23
C GLN A 29 -4.24 18.54 -6.62
N ALA A 30 -3.41 19.56 -6.88
CA ALA A 30 -2.98 20.04 -8.21
C ALA A 30 -1.91 19.22 -8.97
N TYR A 31 -1.56 18.01 -8.52
CA TYR A 31 -0.53 17.20 -9.16
C TYR A 31 -1.09 15.82 -9.49
N GLY A 32 -0.86 15.37 -10.73
CA GLY A 32 -1.50 14.23 -11.42
C GLY A 32 -1.40 12.86 -10.75
N GLU A 33 -1.37 11.79 -11.55
CA GLU A 33 -1.39 10.41 -11.03
C GLU A 33 -0.28 10.16 -9.99
N SER A 34 -0.61 9.46 -8.91
CA SER A 34 0.37 9.14 -7.87
C SER A 34 0.10 7.81 -7.18
N TYR A 35 1.16 7.29 -6.59
CA TYR A 35 1.19 6.00 -5.95
C TYR A 35 1.82 6.10 -4.57
N TYR A 36 1.31 5.33 -3.61
CA TYR A 36 1.87 5.25 -2.27
C TYR A 36 2.07 3.79 -1.87
N LEU A 37 3.26 3.49 -1.35
CA LEU A 37 3.48 2.28 -0.58
C LEU A 37 2.93 2.50 0.82
N VAL A 38 1.91 1.73 1.16
CA VAL A 38 1.32 1.72 2.50
C VAL A 38 1.83 0.51 3.24
N THR A 39 2.56 0.76 4.32
CA THR A 39 3.09 -0.29 5.19
C THR A 39 2.34 -0.29 6.51
N ILE A 40 1.88 -1.47 6.91
CA ILE A 40 1.19 -1.70 8.18
C ILE A 40 1.90 -2.85 8.87
N THR A 41 2.30 -2.65 10.11
CA THR A 41 2.93 -3.68 10.94
C THR A 41 1.99 -4.09 12.06
N TRP A 42 2.18 -5.29 12.61
CA TRP A 42 1.40 -5.74 13.76
C TRP A 42 2.27 -5.85 15.00
N VAL A 43 1.73 -5.39 16.13
CA VAL A 43 2.27 -5.68 17.46
C VAL A 43 1.25 -6.56 18.16
N GLY A 44 1.54 -7.87 18.23
CA GLY A 44 0.58 -8.88 18.66
C GLY A 44 -0.65 -8.91 17.73
N LYS A 45 -1.84 -8.65 18.27
CA LYS A 45 -3.11 -8.65 17.51
C LYS A 45 -3.51 -7.27 16.98
N GLN A 46 -2.74 -6.23 17.27
CA GLN A 46 -3.09 -4.86 16.90
C GLN A 46 -2.25 -4.39 15.71
N ALA A 47 -2.93 -3.81 14.71
CA ALA A 47 -2.28 -3.14 13.60
C ALA A 47 -1.74 -1.78 14.05
N SER A 48 -0.51 -1.46 13.67
CA SER A 48 0.07 -0.15 13.86
C SER A 48 -0.54 0.89 12.91
N LYS A 49 -0.23 2.17 13.16
CA LYS A 49 -0.61 3.24 12.24
C LYS A 49 0.06 3.02 10.88
N ALA A 50 -0.73 3.08 9.82
CA ALA A 50 -0.22 2.94 8.46
C ALA A 50 0.79 4.04 8.12
N ILE A 51 1.97 3.63 7.65
CA ILE A 51 3.00 4.52 7.12
C ILE A 51 2.83 4.59 5.61
N ARG A 52 2.73 5.81 5.07
CA ARG A 52 2.59 6.05 3.63
C ARG A 52 3.87 6.68 3.09
N HIS A 53 4.46 6.02 2.12
CA HIS A 53 5.60 6.53 1.37
C HIS A 53 5.17 6.79 -0.07
N ARG A 54 5.35 8.00 -0.57
CA ARG A 54 5.04 8.32 -1.97
C ARG A 54 6.05 7.59 -2.85
N LEU A 55 5.55 6.90 -3.87
CA LEU A 55 6.37 6.25 -4.88
C LEU A 55 6.41 7.09 -6.15
N LEU A 56 7.58 7.12 -6.78
CA LEU A 56 7.81 7.60 -8.12
C LEU A 56 7.42 6.52 -9.14
N LEU A 57 7.19 6.95 -10.38
CA LEU A 57 6.71 6.04 -11.42
C LEU A 57 7.70 4.90 -11.72
N PHE A 58 9.02 5.15 -11.65
CA PHE A 58 10.01 4.10 -11.88
C PHE A 58 10.00 3.05 -10.77
N GLU A 59 9.84 3.45 -9.51
CA GLU A 59 9.77 2.53 -8.37
C GLU A 59 8.56 1.60 -8.50
N ILE A 60 7.42 2.12 -8.97
CA ILE A 60 6.24 1.29 -9.26
C ILE A 60 6.52 0.27 -10.36
N LYS A 61 7.21 0.68 -11.43
CA LYS A 61 7.57 -0.24 -12.52
C LYS A 61 8.46 -1.36 -12.01
N GLU A 62 9.47 -1.04 -11.20
CA GLU A 62 10.36 -2.04 -10.59
C GLU A 62 9.61 -3.02 -9.70
N ILE A 63 8.73 -2.53 -8.82
CA ILE A 63 7.91 -3.40 -7.96
C ILE A 63 7.02 -4.33 -8.81
N LEU A 64 6.36 -3.81 -9.84
CA LEU A 64 5.50 -4.61 -10.71
C LEU A 64 6.28 -5.65 -11.52
N MET A 65 7.51 -5.35 -11.94
CA MET A 65 8.39 -6.31 -12.58
C MET A 65 8.80 -7.42 -11.62
N ALA A 66 9.16 -7.07 -10.38
CA ALA A 66 9.58 -8.04 -9.35
C ALA A 66 8.46 -8.98 -8.88
N ILE A 67 7.18 -8.57 -8.98
CA ILE A 67 6.03 -9.41 -8.61
C ILE A 67 5.65 -10.39 -9.73
N LYS A 68 5.95 -10.06 -10.99
CA LYS A 68 5.61 -10.90 -12.16
C LYS A 68 6.57 -12.07 -12.39
N SER A 69 7.79 -11.98 -11.85
CA SER A 69 8.83 -13.02 -11.89
C SER A 69 8.61 -14.07 -10.83
#